data_AF-A0A377JGP7-F1
#
_entry.id   AF-A0A377JGP7-F1
#
_cell.length_a   1.000
_cell.length_b   1.000
_cell.length_c   1.000
_cell.angle_alpha   90.00
_cell.angle_beta   90.00
_cell.angle_gamma   90.00
#
_symmetry.space_group_name_H-M   'P 1'
#
loop_
_entity.id
_entity.type
_entity.pdbx_description
1 polymer ?
#
loop_
_entity_poly.entity_id
_entity_poly.type
_entity_poly.pdbx_seq_one_letter_code
_entity_poly.pdbx_strand_id
1 'polypeptide(L)'
;MLSLTTESCELFNIPFYQFAQMKKFCPEDIPAIKADYKLHWDNWKAIIQEVAKQLGMPFAKPHIESWTNGWQVRAHFFAYFKYEFNQNSAAIFSVLLNRRRLRVCLDWHCYRADRSQINVQQYNQWLDQFDFKQFADFDIWREDESEYDDFRQVKRISEKDLLLRSDEDFWCIGKSIEKAELYQIDPVSFITKTIQQLQPLYDRCHQ
;
A
#
# COMPACT_ATOMS: atom_id res chain seq x y z
N MET A 1 -15.07 -16.64 3.92
CA MET A 1 -14.54 -15.54 4.77
C MET A 1 -13.33 -14.98 4.05
N LEU A 2 -13.26 -13.67 3.85
CA LEU A 2 -12.11 -13.04 3.19
C LEU A 2 -10.93 -13.07 4.16
N SER A 3 -9.82 -13.69 3.77
CA SER A 3 -8.67 -13.88 4.65
C SER A 3 -7.38 -13.75 3.87
N LEU A 4 -6.31 -13.35 4.56
CA LEU A 4 -4.96 -13.43 4.05
C LEU A 4 -4.18 -14.37 4.94
N THR A 5 -3.33 -15.18 4.33
CA THR A 5 -2.54 -16.20 5.02
C THR A 5 -1.10 -16.10 4.58
N THR A 6 -0.24 -16.94 5.15
CA THR A 6 1.17 -17.04 4.73
C THR A 6 1.30 -17.35 3.24
N GLU A 7 0.44 -18.23 2.71
CA GLU A 7 0.39 -18.61 1.30
C GLU A 7 0.08 -17.42 0.38
N SER A 8 -0.68 -16.44 0.87
CA SER A 8 -0.99 -15.23 0.11
C SER A 8 0.25 -14.40 -0.19
N CYS A 9 1.26 -14.44 0.69
CA CYS A 9 2.57 -13.83 0.47
C CYS A 9 3.49 -14.77 -0.32
N GLU A 10 3.43 -16.08 -0.08
CA GLU A 10 4.28 -17.05 -0.77
C GLU A 10 4.00 -17.16 -2.26
N LEU A 11 2.80 -16.77 -2.71
CA LEU A 11 2.46 -16.55 -4.12
C LEU A 11 3.56 -15.79 -4.87
N PHE A 12 4.14 -14.78 -4.23
CA PHE A 12 5.13 -13.92 -4.85
C PHE A 12 6.55 -14.52 -4.83
N ASN A 13 6.78 -15.67 -4.21
CA ASN A 13 8.09 -16.33 -4.15
C ASN A 13 8.30 -17.26 -5.37
N ILE A 14 8.21 -16.69 -6.57
CA ILE A 14 8.44 -17.39 -7.84
C ILE A 14 9.76 -16.98 -8.49
N PRO A 15 10.40 -17.85 -9.28
CA PRO A 15 11.72 -17.58 -9.86
C PRO A 15 11.72 -16.51 -10.96
N PHE A 16 10.61 -16.36 -11.68
CA PHE A 16 10.47 -15.40 -12.77
C PHE A 16 9.10 -14.75 -12.73
N TYR A 17 9.00 -13.46 -13.03
CA TYR A 17 7.71 -12.76 -13.17
C TYR A 17 7.32 -12.54 -14.63
N GLN A 18 8.30 -12.45 -15.54
CA GLN A 18 8.06 -12.22 -16.96
C GLN A 18 7.70 -13.53 -17.67
N PHE A 19 6.63 -13.51 -18.47
CA PHE A 19 6.21 -14.70 -19.23
C PHE A 19 7.26 -15.15 -20.25
N ALA A 20 8.09 -14.25 -20.77
CA ALA A 20 9.18 -14.61 -21.67
C ALA A 20 10.23 -15.51 -20.99
N GLN A 21 10.56 -15.22 -19.72
CA GLN A 21 11.48 -16.04 -18.92
C GLN A 21 10.82 -17.36 -18.52
N MET A 22 9.58 -17.33 -18.05
CA MET A 22 8.83 -18.55 -17.71
C MET A 22 8.75 -19.49 -18.92
N LYS A 23 8.42 -18.99 -20.12
CA LYS A 23 8.37 -19.81 -21.35
C LYS A 23 9.69 -20.47 -21.70
N LYS A 24 10.82 -19.86 -21.30
CA LYS A 24 12.16 -20.36 -21.58
C LYS A 24 12.63 -21.39 -20.55
N PHE A 25 12.30 -21.19 -19.28
CA PHE A 25 12.91 -21.93 -18.17
C PHE A 25 11.95 -22.87 -17.43
N CYS A 26 10.64 -22.59 -17.44
CA CYS A 26 9.59 -23.37 -16.78
C CYS A 26 8.22 -23.23 -17.48
N PRO A 27 8.11 -23.53 -18.79
CA PRO A 27 6.87 -23.33 -19.54
C PRO A 27 5.67 -24.13 -18.99
N GLU A 28 5.93 -25.30 -18.41
CA GLU A 28 4.96 -26.20 -17.81
C GLU A 28 4.27 -25.63 -16.55
N ASP A 29 4.94 -24.74 -15.82
CA ASP A 29 4.43 -24.15 -14.57
C ASP A 29 3.49 -22.97 -14.84
N ILE A 30 3.54 -22.38 -16.05
CA ILE A 30 2.78 -21.16 -16.39
C ILE A 30 1.27 -21.30 -16.11
N PRO A 31 0.58 -22.39 -16.48
CA PRO A 31 -0.84 -22.53 -16.20
C PRO A 31 -1.16 -22.53 -14.71
N ALA A 32 -0.35 -23.24 -13.89
CA ALA A 32 -0.52 -23.30 -12.44
C ALA A 32 -0.28 -21.93 -11.80
N ILE A 33 0.85 -21.27 -12.14
CA ILE A 33 1.16 -19.91 -11.65
C ILE A 33 0.02 -18.94 -11.95
N LYS A 34 -0.53 -18.97 -13.17
CA LYS A 34 -1.66 -18.08 -13.53
C LYS A 34 -2.92 -18.40 -12.74
N ALA A 35 -3.22 -19.68 -12.50
CA ALA A 35 -4.38 -20.09 -11.72
C ALA A 35 -4.25 -19.60 -10.26
N ASP A 36 -3.08 -19.80 -9.65
CA ASP A 36 -2.81 -19.38 -8.27
C ASP A 36 -2.89 -17.85 -8.14
N TYR A 37 -2.23 -17.11 -9.04
CA TYR A 37 -2.33 -15.65 -9.05
C TYR A 37 -3.77 -15.16 -9.19
N LYS A 38 -4.57 -15.77 -10.06
CA LYS A 38 -5.98 -15.40 -10.24
C LYS A 38 -6.79 -15.66 -8.98
N LEU A 39 -6.60 -16.81 -8.34
CA LEU A 39 -7.28 -17.20 -7.10
C LEU A 39 -6.99 -16.19 -5.98
N HIS A 40 -5.71 -15.93 -5.72
CA HIS A 40 -5.30 -15.01 -4.66
C HIS A 40 -5.69 -13.56 -4.99
N TRP A 41 -5.62 -13.15 -6.26
CA TRP A 41 -6.03 -11.82 -6.67
C TRP A 41 -7.53 -11.60 -6.57
N ASP A 42 -8.37 -12.59 -6.86
CA ASP A 42 -9.82 -12.48 -6.68
C ASP A 42 -10.18 -12.26 -5.21
N ASN A 43 -9.50 -12.97 -4.31
CA ASN A 43 -9.65 -12.76 -2.88
C ASN A 43 -9.15 -11.36 -2.45
N TRP A 44 -7.97 -10.93 -2.92
CA TRP A 44 -7.47 -9.56 -2.72
C TRP A 44 -8.48 -8.50 -3.18
N LYS A 45 -8.99 -8.64 -4.40
CA LYS A 45 -9.99 -7.74 -4.97
C LYS A 45 -11.26 -7.69 -4.11
N ALA A 46 -11.73 -8.85 -3.64
CA ALA A 46 -12.91 -8.92 -2.78
C ALA A 46 -12.67 -8.24 -1.41
N ILE A 47 -11.48 -8.39 -0.82
CA ILE A 47 -11.05 -7.66 0.39
C ILE A 47 -11.14 -6.15 0.15
N ILE A 48 -10.49 -5.64 -0.90
CA ILE A 48 -10.46 -4.21 -1.19
C ILE A 48 -11.85 -3.66 -1.50
N GLN A 49 -12.70 -4.43 -2.18
CA GLN A 49 -14.09 -4.06 -2.43
C GLN A 49 -14.92 -3.98 -1.15
N GLU A 50 -14.67 -4.87 -0.19
CA GLU A 50 -15.35 -4.84 1.11
C GLU A 50 -14.87 -3.66 1.97
N VAL A 51 -13.57 -3.38 1.98
CA VAL A 51 -13.00 -2.17 2.60
C VAL A 51 -13.67 -0.92 2.02
N ALA A 52 -13.82 -0.83 0.69
CA ALA A 52 -14.48 0.32 0.05
C ALA A 52 -15.93 0.52 0.52
N LYS A 53 -16.68 -0.58 0.70
CA LYS A 53 -18.05 -0.49 1.24
C LYS A 53 -18.07 0.00 2.68
N GLN A 54 -17.13 -0.46 3.52
CA GLN A 54 -17.04 -0.06 4.93
C GLN A 54 -16.58 1.39 5.10
N LEU A 55 -15.66 1.86 4.26
CA LEU A 55 -15.21 3.25 4.26
C LEU A 55 -16.33 4.21 3.84
N GLY A 56 -17.13 3.84 2.83
CA GLY A 56 -18.26 4.64 2.38
C GLY A 56 -17.86 6.06 1.92
N MET A 57 -18.80 7.01 1.99
CA MET A 57 -18.48 8.42 1.74
C MET A 57 -17.53 8.96 2.83
N PRO A 58 -16.53 9.79 2.50
CA PRO A 58 -16.32 10.50 1.23
C PRO A 58 -15.39 9.79 0.23
N PHE A 59 -15.11 8.50 0.39
CA PHE A 59 -14.17 7.79 -0.47
C PHE A 59 -14.74 7.51 -1.87
N ALA A 60 -13.88 7.67 -2.87
CA ALA A 60 -14.13 7.25 -4.23
C ALA A 60 -14.06 5.73 -4.35
N LYS A 61 -14.43 5.22 -5.53
CA LYS A 61 -14.15 3.82 -5.88
C LYS A 61 -12.63 3.57 -5.80
N PRO A 62 -12.17 2.48 -5.16
CA PRO A 62 -10.75 2.20 -5.07
C PRO A 62 -10.16 1.86 -6.43
N HIS A 63 -8.89 2.19 -6.61
CA HIS A 63 -8.08 1.56 -7.63
C HIS A 63 -7.61 0.19 -7.14
N ILE A 64 -7.70 -0.82 -8.01
CA ILE A 64 -7.21 -2.17 -7.73
C ILE A 64 -6.36 -2.58 -8.93
N GLU A 65 -5.06 -2.77 -8.73
CA GLU A 65 -4.17 -3.15 -9.81
C GLU A 65 -4.43 -4.60 -10.23
N SER A 66 -4.38 -4.87 -11.54
CA SER A 66 -4.43 -6.24 -12.08
C SER A 66 -3.18 -7.03 -11.71
N TRP A 67 -3.35 -8.30 -11.34
CA TRP A 67 -2.26 -9.25 -11.05
C TRP A 67 -1.34 -9.54 -12.25
N THR A 68 -1.73 -9.13 -13.46
CA THR A 68 -0.92 -9.22 -14.68
C THR A 68 -1.17 -8.03 -15.60
N ASN A 69 -0.17 -7.71 -16.44
CA ASN A 69 -0.26 -6.72 -17.51
C ASN A 69 -0.06 -7.33 -18.92
N GLY A 70 -0.28 -8.64 -19.08
CA GLY A 70 -0.12 -9.36 -20.35
C GLY A 70 1.29 -9.87 -20.64
N TRP A 71 2.32 -9.26 -20.03
CA TRP A 71 3.73 -9.62 -20.23
C TRP A 71 4.38 -10.23 -18.99
N GLN A 72 3.86 -9.91 -17.81
CA GLN A 72 4.33 -10.42 -16.52
C GLN A 72 3.18 -10.58 -15.52
N VAL A 73 3.43 -11.39 -14.49
CA VAL A 73 2.67 -11.35 -13.23
C VAL A 73 3.31 -10.33 -12.28
N ARG A 74 2.58 -9.87 -11.27
CA ARG A 74 3.08 -8.86 -10.31
C ARG A 74 3.89 -9.48 -9.18
N ALA A 75 4.86 -8.73 -8.64
CA ALA A 75 5.61 -9.11 -7.45
C ALA A 75 4.90 -8.76 -6.12
N HIS A 76 3.82 -7.98 -6.21
CA HIS A 76 2.93 -7.63 -5.11
C HIS A 76 1.53 -7.36 -5.66
N PHE A 77 0.53 -7.34 -4.79
CA PHE A 77 -0.77 -6.76 -5.10
C PHE A 77 -0.87 -5.35 -4.53
N PHE A 78 -1.45 -4.46 -5.32
CA PHE A 78 -1.56 -3.05 -5.00
C PHE A 78 -2.99 -2.55 -5.21
N ALA A 79 -3.44 -1.72 -4.29
CA ALA A 79 -4.66 -0.97 -4.38
C ALA A 79 -4.47 0.38 -3.71
N TYR A 80 -5.31 1.35 -4.04
CA TYR A 80 -5.34 2.61 -3.29
C TYR A 80 -6.72 3.21 -3.18
N PHE A 81 -6.89 4.03 -2.16
CA PHE A 81 -8.10 4.80 -1.87
C PHE A 81 -7.78 6.30 -1.90
N LYS A 82 -8.78 7.08 -2.29
CA LYS A 82 -8.80 8.54 -2.27
C LYS A 82 -10.21 9.01 -1.94
N TYR A 83 -10.36 10.26 -1.54
CA TYR A 83 -11.66 10.91 -1.53
C TYR A 83 -12.16 11.22 -2.94
N GLU A 84 -13.48 11.29 -3.10
CA GLU A 84 -14.15 11.64 -4.36
C GLU A 84 -13.65 13.00 -4.90
N PHE A 85 -13.46 13.97 -4.02
CA PHE A 85 -12.99 15.32 -4.39
C PHE A 85 -11.46 15.41 -4.62
N ASN A 86 -10.70 14.37 -4.28
CA ASN A 86 -9.24 14.35 -4.37
C ASN A 86 -8.72 13.31 -5.38
N GLN A 87 -9.54 12.86 -6.33
CA GLN A 87 -9.14 11.83 -7.30
C GLN A 87 -7.89 12.21 -8.12
N ASN A 88 -7.71 13.51 -8.37
CA ASN A 88 -6.57 14.07 -9.09
C ASN A 88 -5.39 14.43 -8.17
N SER A 89 -5.42 14.12 -6.88
CA SER A 89 -4.27 14.28 -5.97
C SER A 89 -3.28 13.12 -6.09
N ALA A 90 -1.98 13.34 -5.97
CA ALA A 90 -1.00 12.25 -5.85
C ALA A 90 -0.97 11.66 -4.43
N ALA A 91 -1.52 12.33 -3.42
CA ALA A 91 -1.71 11.71 -2.09
C ALA A 91 -2.70 10.54 -2.19
N ILE A 92 -2.33 9.39 -1.63
CA ILE A 92 -3.16 8.19 -1.59
C ILE A 92 -3.08 7.49 -0.24
N PHE A 93 -4.12 6.74 0.09
CA PHE A 93 -4.00 5.62 1.01
C PHE A 93 -3.66 4.37 0.20
N SER A 94 -2.40 3.95 0.23
CA SER A 94 -1.95 2.76 -0.48
C SER A 94 -2.13 1.51 0.38
N VAL A 95 -2.51 0.41 -0.27
CA VAL A 95 -2.61 -0.92 0.33
C VAL A 95 -1.80 -1.86 -0.53
N LEU A 96 -0.82 -2.52 0.08
CA LEU A 96 0.14 -3.35 -0.63
C LEU A 96 0.30 -4.69 0.10
N LEU A 97 0.19 -5.79 -0.64
CA LEU A 97 0.52 -7.13 -0.17
C LEU A 97 1.68 -7.68 -1.00
N ASN A 98 2.82 -7.94 -0.37
CA ASN A 98 3.99 -8.53 -1.04
C ASN A 98 4.42 -9.83 -0.35
N ARG A 99 5.56 -10.40 -0.77
CA ARG A 99 6.09 -11.64 -0.19
C ARG A 99 6.39 -11.59 1.31
N ARG A 100 6.46 -10.39 1.90
CA ARG A 100 6.84 -10.17 3.29
C ARG A 100 5.64 -9.83 4.18
N ARG A 101 4.73 -8.96 3.73
CA ARG A 101 3.70 -8.38 4.61
C ARG A 101 2.54 -7.74 3.84
N LEU A 102 1.46 -7.49 4.58
CA LEU A 102 0.42 -6.53 4.23
C LEU A 102 0.79 -5.16 4.80
N ARG A 103 0.70 -4.10 4.01
CA ARG A 103 0.97 -2.71 4.42
C ARG A 103 -0.15 -1.77 4.00
N VAL A 104 -0.48 -0.83 4.87
CA VAL A 104 -1.46 0.24 4.61
C VAL A 104 -0.85 1.56 5.05
N CYS A 105 -0.74 2.54 4.14
CA CYS A 105 -0.06 3.80 4.45
C CYS A 105 -0.61 5.00 3.69
N LEU A 106 -0.35 6.18 4.25
CA LEU A 106 -0.42 7.45 3.52
C LEU A 106 0.87 7.57 2.70
N ASP A 107 0.71 7.82 1.41
CA ASP A 107 1.79 7.74 0.43
C ASP A 107 1.64 8.80 -0.67
N TRP A 108 2.75 9.17 -1.29
CA TRP A 108 2.81 10.06 -2.43
C TRP A 108 3.01 9.26 -3.73
N HIS A 109 2.00 9.26 -4.58
CA HIS A 109 2.02 8.45 -5.81
C HIS A 109 2.80 9.16 -6.93
N CYS A 110 4.13 8.99 -6.95
CA CYS A 110 5.03 9.66 -7.89
C CYS A 110 4.62 9.55 -9.37
N TYR A 111 4.08 8.41 -9.81
CA TYR A 111 3.58 8.22 -11.18
C TYR A 111 2.40 9.14 -11.57
N ARG A 112 1.77 9.81 -10.61
CA ARG A 112 0.68 10.77 -10.80
C ARG A 112 1.08 12.19 -10.40
N ALA A 113 2.31 12.42 -9.91
CA ALA A 113 2.76 13.71 -9.40
C ALA A 113 2.64 14.84 -10.44
N ASP A 114 3.06 14.60 -11.68
CA ASP A 114 3.04 15.61 -12.77
C ASP A 114 1.65 16.17 -13.11
N ARG A 115 0.59 15.46 -12.73
CA ARG A 115 -0.81 15.84 -12.99
C ARG A 115 -1.59 16.03 -11.70
N SER A 116 -0.89 16.07 -10.57
CA SER A 116 -1.50 16.16 -9.26
C SER A 116 -2.06 17.56 -9.03
N GLN A 117 -3.24 17.65 -8.39
CA GLN A 117 -3.84 18.91 -8.00
C GLN A 117 -3.10 19.59 -6.82
N ILE A 118 -2.33 18.81 -6.07
CA ILE A 118 -1.41 19.29 -5.03
C ILE A 118 0.03 18.96 -5.43
N ASN A 119 1.02 19.69 -4.91
CA ASN A 119 2.44 19.33 -5.05
C ASN A 119 2.96 18.59 -3.81
N VAL A 120 4.20 18.13 -3.85
CA VAL A 120 4.82 17.37 -2.75
C VAL A 120 5.01 18.22 -1.49
N GLN A 121 5.17 19.54 -1.62
CA GLN A 121 5.25 20.45 -0.48
C GLN A 121 3.91 20.53 0.27
N GLN A 122 2.80 20.59 -0.47
CA GLN A 122 1.45 20.49 0.10
C GLN A 122 1.20 19.12 0.71
N TYR A 123 1.67 18.03 0.07
CA TYR A 123 1.62 16.71 0.70
C TYR A 123 2.31 16.71 2.06
N ASN A 124 3.52 17.23 2.16
CA ASN A 124 4.29 17.24 3.40
C ASN A 124 3.65 18.06 4.54
N GLN A 125 2.61 18.87 4.29
CA GLN A 125 1.88 19.59 5.35
C GLN A 125 1.25 18.67 6.40
N TRP A 126 1.09 17.37 6.12
CA TRP A 126 0.64 16.44 7.16
C TRP A 126 1.61 16.35 8.35
N LEU A 127 2.88 16.69 8.15
CA LEU A 127 3.90 16.79 9.20
C LEU A 127 3.67 17.98 10.14
N ASP A 128 2.94 19.01 9.69
CA ASP A 128 2.64 20.18 10.52
C ASP A 128 1.77 19.75 11.69
N GLN A 129 2.23 20.03 12.91
CA GLN A 129 1.55 19.62 14.15
C GLN A 129 1.28 18.10 14.19
N PHE A 130 2.27 17.31 13.77
CA PHE A 130 2.20 15.85 13.81
C PHE A 130 2.11 15.33 15.26
N ASP A 131 1.10 14.50 15.54
CA ASP A 131 0.89 13.92 16.86
C ASP A 131 1.68 12.62 17.05
N PHE A 132 2.92 12.74 17.52
CA PHE A 132 3.79 11.61 17.82
C PHE A 132 3.20 10.61 18.84
N LYS A 133 2.26 11.03 19.70
CA LYS A 133 1.64 10.12 20.67
C LYS A 133 0.55 9.29 20.00
N GLN A 134 -0.32 9.93 19.20
CA GLN A 134 -1.38 9.24 18.46
C GLN A 134 -0.80 8.20 17.48
N PHE A 135 0.29 8.55 16.80
CA PHE A 135 0.90 7.71 15.78
C PHE A 135 2.09 6.88 16.28
N ALA A 136 2.31 6.79 17.59
CA ALA A 136 3.49 6.17 18.21
C ALA A 136 3.86 4.76 17.67
N ASP A 137 2.86 3.94 17.37
CA ASP A 137 3.01 2.57 16.87
C ASP A 137 2.88 2.45 15.34
N PHE A 138 2.86 3.56 14.61
CA PHE A 138 2.96 3.57 13.16
C PHE A 138 4.43 3.47 12.73
N ASP A 139 4.63 2.85 11.58
CA ASP A 139 5.88 2.86 10.84
C ASP A 139 5.97 4.14 10.00
N ILE A 140 7.18 4.68 9.86
CA ILE A 140 7.48 5.86 9.07
C ILE A 140 8.80 5.66 8.31
N TRP A 141 8.79 6.00 7.02
CA TRP A 141 9.89 5.75 6.09
C TRP A 141 9.83 6.71 4.91
N ARG A 142 10.89 6.73 4.10
CA ARG A 142 10.99 7.52 2.87
C ARG A 142 10.86 6.66 1.63
N GLU A 143 10.61 7.28 0.49
CA GLU A 143 10.48 6.58 -0.80
C GLU A 143 11.73 5.78 -1.19
N ASP A 144 12.92 6.25 -0.80
CA ASP A 144 14.20 5.59 -1.12
C ASP A 144 14.44 4.30 -0.32
N GLU A 145 13.61 4.03 0.70
CA GLU A 145 13.63 2.78 1.46
C GLU A 145 12.84 1.69 0.71
N SER A 146 13.41 0.48 0.65
CA SER A 146 12.78 -0.65 -0.04
C SER A 146 11.47 -1.03 0.63
N GLU A 147 10.48 -1.48 -0.14
CA GLU A 147 9.25 -2.09 0.42
C GLU A 147 9.54 -3.30 1.34
N TYR A 148 10.75 -3.88 1.25
CA TYR A 148 11.22 -5.00 2.05
C TYR A 148 12.03 -4.61 3.30
N ASP A 149 12.33 -3.32 3.54
CA ASP A 149 13.18 -2.87 4.64
C ASP A 149 12.45 -2.83 5.99
N ASP A 150 13.19 -2.82 7.11
CA ASP A 150 12.59 -2.63 8.44
C ASP A 150 12.39 -1.14 8.74
N PHE A 151 11.14 -0.69 8.70
CA PHE A 151 10.81 0.70 8.95
C PHE A 151 10.88 1.05 10.45
N ARG A 152 11.17 2.32 10.72
CA ARG A 152 11.22 2.84 12.09
C ARG A 152 9.82 3.14 12.58
N GLN A 153 9.55 2.84 13.85
CA GLN A 153 8.32 3.26 14.51
C GLN A 153 8.41 4.71 14.96
N VAL A 154 7.30 5.45 14.86
CA VAL A 154 7.20 6.88 15.23
C VAL A 154 7.66 7.13 16.67
N LYS A 155 7.35 6.25 17.63
CA LYS A 155 7.81 6.41 19.03
C LYS A 155 9.33 6.39 19.23
N ARG A 156 10.09 5.98 18.22
CA ARG A 156 11.56 5.93 18.23
C ARG A 156 12.22 7.13 17.55
N ILE A 157 11.42 8.06 17.02
CA ILE A 157 11.90 9.25 16.34
C ILE A 157 11.32 10.51 16.99
N SER A 158 11.91 11.64 16.62
CA SER A 158 11.49 12.98 17.03
C SER A 158 11.27 13.88 15.82
N GLU A 159 10.77 15.08 16.05
CA GLU A 159 10.60 16.11 15.02
C GLU A 159 11.90 16.39 14.23
N LYS A 160 13.05 16.33 14.89
CA LYS A 160 14.37 16.54 14.26
C LYS A 160 14.75 15.45 13.25
N ASP A 161 14.14 14.28 13.36
CA ASP A 161 14.38 13.15 12.46
C ASP A 161 13.53 13.24 11.19
N LEU A 162 12.45 14.03 11.20
CA LEU A 162 11.50 14.19 10.09
C LEU A 162 11.83 15.35 9.14
N LEU A 163 13.04 15.90 9.23
CA LEU A 163 13.50 16.96 8.33
C LEU A 163 13.53 16.47 6.88
N LEU A 164 12.98 17.27 5.95
CA LEU A 164 13.11 17.02 4.52
C LEU A 164 14.55 17.33 4.05
N ARG A 165 15.06 16.48 3.16
CA ARG A 165 16.41 16.55 2.57
C ARG A 165 16.44 17.45 1.34
N SER A 166 15.31 17.61 0.66
CA SER A 166 15.13 18.45 -0.52
C SER A 166 13.65 18.79 -0.71
N ASP A 167 13.35 19.65 -1.69
CA ASP A 167 11.98 20.06 -2.03
C ASP A 167 11.14 18.93 -2.66
N GLU A 168 11.79 17.87 -3.14
CA GLU A 168 11.14 16.69 -3.75
C GLU A 168 11.01 15.52 -2.76
N ASP A 169 11.55 15.68 -1.56
CA ASP A 169 11.58 14.65 -0.54
C ASP A 169 10.25 14.58 0.21
N PHE A 170 9.88 13.39 0.66
CA PHE A 170 8.65 13.17 1.41
C PHE A 170 8.73 11.94 2.32
N TRP A 171 7.80 11.88 3.26
CA TRP A 171 7.66 10.76 4.19
C TRP A 171 6.37 9.99 3.92
N CYS A 172 6.43 8.68 4.06
CA CYS A 172 5.29 7.79 4.12
C CYS A 172 5.05 7.37 5.57
N ILE A 173 3.79 7.14 5.96
CA ILE A 173 3.42 6.67 7.30
C ILE A 173 2.31 5.64 7.23
N GLY A 174 2.44 4.53 7.98
CA GLY A 174 1.47 3.46 7.91
C GLY A 174 1.64 2.37 8.96
N LYS A 175 0.92 1.27 8.74
CA LYS A 175 1.04 0.05 9.53
C LYS A 175 1.24 -1.16 8.62
N SER A 176 1.91 -2.15 9.18
CA SER A 176 2.19 -3.41 8.51
C SER A 176 1.78 -4.60 9.37
N ILE A 177 1.44 -5.71 8.72
CA ILE A 177 1.25 -7.03 9.34
C ILE A 177 2.16 -8.00 8.62
N GLU A 178 3.13 -8.56 9.34
CA GLU A 178 4.10 -9.48 8.78
C GLU A 178 3.41 -10.79 8.35
N LYS A 179 3.98 -11.47 7.33
CA LYS A 179 3.43 -12.69 6.73
C LYS A 179 2.97 -13.72 7.77
N ALA A 180 3.78 -13.90 8.81
CA ALA A 180 3.55 -14.87 9.87
C ALA A 180 2.32 -14.54 10.74
N GLU A 181 1.83 -13.30 10.74
CA GLU A 181 0.74 -12.84 11.59
C GLU A 181 -0.58 -12.66 10.81
N LEU A 182 -0.54 -12.77 9.47
CA LEU A 182 -1.72 -12.53 8.62
C LEU A 182 -2.91 -13.42 8.98
N TYR A 183 -2.66 -14.67 9.38
CA TYR A 183 -3.72 -15.61 9.74
C TYR A 183 -4.51 -15.21 11.01
N GLN A 184 -3.96 -14.29 11.82
CA GLN A 184 -4.54 -13.87 13.10
C GLN A 184 -5.46 -12.66 12.97
N ILE A 185 -5.51 -12.03 11.80
CA ILE A 185 -6.23 -10.77 11.60
C ILE A 185 -7.41 -10.92 10.63
N ASP A 186 -8.39 -10.03 10.78
CA ASP A 186 -9.33 -9.72 9.69
C ASP A 186 -8.70 -8.64 8.79
N PRO A 187 -8.32 -8.97 7.54
CA PRO A 187 -7.67 -8.02 6.65
C PRO A 187 -8.58 -6.83 6.33
N VAL A 188 -9.89 -7.02 6.23
CA VAL A 188 -10.82 -5.92 5.96
C VAL A 188 -10.82 -4.95 7.14
N SER A 189 -10.99 -5.45 8.36
CA SER A 189 -10.98 -4.61 9.56
C SER A 189 -9.65 -3.87 9.75
N PHE A 190 -8.53 -4.55 9.53
CA PHE A 190 -7.20 -3.96 9.63
C PHE A 190 -7.01 -2.79 8.65
N ILE A 191 -7.36 -3.00 7.37
CA ILE A 191 -7.19 -1.97 6.34
C ILE A 191 -8.13 -0.79 6.61
N THR A 192 -9.42 -1.04 6.84
CA THR A 192 -10.41 0.02 7.11
C THR A 192 -9.99 0.90 8.29
N LYS A 193 -9.64 0.29 9.43
CA LYS A 193 -9.23 1.03 10.64
C LYS A 193 -7.95 1.81 10.43
N THR A 194 -6.97 1.24 9.73
CA THR A 194 -5.70 1.94 9.47
C THR A 194 -5.92 3.15 8.57
N ILE A 195 -6.73 3.02 7.51
CA ILE A 195 -7.10 4.16 6.65
C ILE A 195 -7.80 5.25 7.47
N GLN A 196 -8.79 4.88 8.30
CA GLN A 196 -9.50 5.84 9.16
C GLN A 196 -8.58 6.58 10.13
N GLN A 197 -7.58 5.88 10.71
CA GLN A 197 -6.57 6.50 11.56
C GLN A 197 -5.65 7.48 10.81
N LEU A 198 -5.41 7.25 9.52
CA LEU A 198 -4.59 8.10 8.65
C LEU A 198 -5.38 9.27 8.03
N GLN A 199 -6.71 9.27 8.07
CA GLN A 199 -7.54 10.33 7.47
C GLN A 199 -7.15 11.75 7.93
N PRO A 200 -6.92 12.03 9.23
CA PRO A 200 -6.54 13.38 9.65
C PRO A 200 -5.25 13.90 8.99
N LEU A 201 -4.30 12.99 8.69
CA LEU A 201 -3.06 13.35 7.99
C LEU A 201 -3.32 13.62 6.51
N TYR A 202 -4.11 12.76 5.86
CA TYR A 202 -4.50 12.94 4.46
C TYR A 202 -5.29 14.24 4.23
N ASP A 203 -6.17 14.60 5.17
CA ASP A 203 -6.96 15.83 5.10
C ASP A 203 -6.04 17.07 5.11
N ARG A 204 -4.95 17.04 5.89
CA ARG A 204 -3.94 18.11 5.93
C ARG A 204 -3.19 18.27 4.60
N CYS A 205 -2.95 17.18 3.86
CA CYS A 205 -2.31 17.26 2.54
C CYS A 205 -3.08 18.12 1.52
N HIS A 206 -4.34 18.48 1.81
CA HIS A 206 -5.25 19.15 0.89
C HIS A 206 -5.79 20.48 1.46
N GLN A 207 -5.14 21.05 2.46
CA GLN A 207 -5.45 22.38 3.02
C GLN A 207 -4.73 23.49 2.27
#